data_AF-A0A951T080-F1
#
_entry.id   AF-A0A951T080-F1
#
_cell.length_a   1.000
_cell.length_b   1.000
_cell.length_c   1.000
_cell.angle_alpha   90.00
_cell.angle_beta   90.00
_cell.angle_gamma   90.00
#
_symmetry.space_group_name_H-M   'P 1'
#
loop_
_entity.id
_entity.type
_entity.pdbx_description
1 polymer ?
#
loop_
_entity_poly.entity_id
_entity_poly.type
_entity_poly.pdbx_seq_one_letter_code
_entity_poly.pdbx_strand_id
1 'polypeptide(L)'
;GENPCSDSKWLTETKGRSLPGNQVGQSGFITYCRVIQLAEIPTQPVALNLSEIDDKDRSYVNGHFVGATGDFNNSDAQAYDRTRVYSFNSNILKKGNNVIIVQVAGYSLNSAWGMINERTYIGIATEIFSDYYRTNVSQIVFLIVYLTVGVYFLFLFFNRKRELENLYFGLFSIGLVIYQFLRTQMKYELFSSFFIMKRIEYCILLVLFPLIFLFFRTYFRPSHRIAKKLLDVGTGLVIILALIPIIVVTFSDSPKVWSPFNQRFNLLGAAPLALIQSLIILSYYSFKKNRDAILMLSGVITIIGTIVIDSLSTYAVINLPRLSGYAFFLFIMSLAVILANRFVRL
;
A
#
# COMPACT_ATOMS: atom_id res chain seq x y z
N GLY A 1 23.23 -3.70 34.41
CA GLY A 1 24.65 -3.44 34.08
C GLY A 1 24.75 -2.27 33.12
N GLU A 2 25.95 -1.71 32.95
CA GLU A 2 26.19 -0.49 32.15
C GLU A 2 25.89 -0.65 30.65
N ASN A 3 25.68 -1.88 30.17
CA ASN A 3 25.40 -2.16 28.77
C ASN A 3 24.48 -3.40 28.61
N PRO A 4 23.16 -3.28 28.86
CA PRO A 4 22.26 -4.44 28.87
C PRO A 4 22.07 -5.10 27.49
N CYS A 5 22.41 -4.40 26.41
CA CYS A 5 22.35 -4.93 25.04
C CYS A 5 23.63 -5.66 24.59
N SER A 6 24.67 -5.78 25.44
CA SER A 6 25.95 -6.41 25.08
C SER A 6 26.20 -7.77 25.73
N ASP A 7 25.18 -8.37 26.35
CA ASP A 7 25.24 -9.75 26.85
C ASP A 7 25.40 -10.73 25.66
N SER A 8 26.06 -11.87 25.87
CA SER A 8 26.32 -12.90 24.85
C SER A 8 25.05 -13.51 24.24
N LYS A 9 23.89 -13.24 24.85
CA LYS A 9 22.56 -13.62 24.39
C LYS A 9 22.00 -12.75 23.27
N TRP A 10 22.59 -11.58 23.01
CA TRP A 10 22.14 -10.67 21.96
C TRP A 10 22.84 -10.96 20.64
N LEU A 11 22.06 -11.00 19.56
CA LEU A 11 22.57 -11.07 18.21
C LEU A 11 22.46 -9.68 17.57
N THR A 12 23.51 -9.26 16.85
CA THR A 12 23.50 -7.97 16.15
C THR A 12 22.71 -8.10 14.86
N GLU A 13 21.58 -7.41 14.76
CA GLU A 13 20.82 -7.28 13.53
C GLU A 13 21.36 -6.12 12.68
N THR A 14 21.72 -6.40 11.44
CA THR A 14 22.29 -5.39 10.50
C THR A 14 21.34 -5.04 9.36
N LYS A 15 20.29 -5.82 9.12
CA LYS A 15 19.26 -5.59 8.09
C LYS A 15 17.87 -5.76 8.70
N GLY A 16 16.91 -4.91 8.32
CA GLY A 16 15.55 -5.01 8.85
C GLY A 16 14.88 -6.28 8.37
N ARG A 17 14.03 -6.90 9.21
CA ARG A 17 13.44 -8.22 8.97
C ARG A 17 14.46 -9.36 8.78
N SER A 18 15.76 -9.13 8.96
CA SER A 18 16.74 -10.22 8.92
C SER A 18 16.78 -10.86 10.28
N LEU A 19 16.00 -11.93 10.48
CA LEU A 19 16.13 -12.77 11.66
C LEU A 19 17.57 -13.30 11.72
N PRO A 20 18.40 -12.90 12.70
CA PRO A 20 19.61 -13.64 12.99
C PRO A 20 19.17 -14.83 13.85
N GLY A 21 19.07 -16.01 13.24
CA GLY A 21 18.83 -17.26 13.96
C GLY A 21 17.37 -17.72 13.96
N ASN A 22 17.19 -18.98 13.57
CA ASN A 22 16.04 -19.88 13.71
C ASN A 22 14.66 -19.26 13.96
N GLN A 23 13.76 -19.51 13.00
CA GLN A 23 12.33 -19.24 13.05
C GLN A 23 11.78 -19.27 14.48
N VAL A 24 11.56 -18.09 15.06
CA VAL A 24 10.75 -17.96 16.25
C VAL A 24 9.38 -18.48 15.86
N GLY A 25 8.96 -19.61 16.45
CA GLY A 25 7.67 -20.22 16.16
C GLY A 25 6.51 -19.23 16.37
N GLN A 26 5.32 -19.58 15.87
CA GLN A 26 4.13 -18.69 15.83
C GLN A 26 3.68 -18.10 17.20
N SER A 27 4.29 -18.52 18.31
CA SER A 27 3.97 -18.09 19.68
C SER A 27 5.11 -17.37 20.41
N GLY A 28 6.25 -17.10 19.74
CA GLY A 28 7.37 -16.40 20.35
C GLY A 28 7.38 -14.90 20.06
N PHE A 29 8.17 -14.15 20.83
CA PHE A 29 8.46 -12.75 20.58
C PHE A 29 9.96 -12.55 20.44
N ILE A 30 10.34 -11.56 19.64
CA ILE A 30 11.71 -11.10 19.49
C ILE A 30 11.86 -9.85 20.35
N THR A 31 12.97 -9.73 21.05
CA THR A 31 13.30 -8.50 21.77
C THR A 31 14.43 -7.81 21.04
N TYR A 32 14.26 -6.52 20.77
CA TYR A 32 15.27 -5.62 20.25
C TYR A 32 15.76 -4.73 21.38
N CYS A 33 17.07 -4.50 21.42
CA CYS A 33 17.71 -3.65 22.42
C CYS A 33 18.62 -2.65 21.72
N ARG A 34 18.45 -1.37 22.04
CA ARG A 34 19.31 -0.31 21.55
C ARG A 34 19.73 0.60 22.68
N VAL A 35 21.03 0.84 22.79
CA VAL A 35 21.57 1.91 23.64
C VAL A 35 21.76 3.16 22.80
N ILE A 36 21.27 4.28 23.29
CA ILE A 36 21.51 5.61 22.72
C ILE A 36 22.22 6.47 23.76
N GLN A 37 23.04 7.41 23.30
CA GLN A 37 23.73 8.35 24.17
C GLN A 37 23.15 9.75 23.98
N LEU A 38 22.76 10.40 25.07
CA LEU A 38 22.24 11.76 25.07
C LEU A 38 23.22 12.69 25.78
N ALA A 39 23.66 13.75 25.10
CA ALA A 39 24.51 14.78 25.71
C ALA A 39 23.74 15.61 26.76
N GLU A 40 22.47 15.89 26.47
CA GLU A 40 21.55 16.64 27.32
C GLU A 40 20.15 16.01 27.27
N ILE A 41 19.36 16.23 28.33
CA ILE A 41 17.98 15.77 28.39
C ILE A 41 17.10 16.83 27.74
N PRO A 42 16.28 16.48 26.72
CA PRO A 42 15.35 17.43 26.11
C PRO A 42 14.39 18.02 27.15
N THR A 43 14.13 19.33 27.08
CA THR A 43 13.12 19.98 27.94
C THR A 43 11.69 19.73 27.45
N GLN A 44 11.54 19.37 26.18
CA GLN A 44 10.26 19.05 25.55
C GLN A 44 9.97 17.55 25.59
N PRO A 45 8.69 17.13 25.49
CA PRO A 45 8.33 15.73 25.29
C PRO A 45 9.03 15.13 24.07
N VAL A 46 9.37 13.86 24.18
CA VAL A 46 10.12 13.10 23.17
C VAL A 46 9.19 12.06 22.58
N ALA A 47 9.43 11.66 21.33
CA ALA A 47 8.76 10.52 20.73
C ALA A 47 9.77 9.53 20.15
N LEU A 48 9.40 8.26 20.22
CA LEU A 48 10.09 7.14 19.59
C LEU A 48 9.33 6.74 18.34
N ASN A 49 9.92 6.98 17.17
CA ASN A 49 9.43 6.51 15.89
C ASN A 49 10.08 5.16 15.58
N LEU A 50 9.29 4.09 15.53
CA LEU A 50 9.75 2.73 15.23
C LEU A 50 9.38 2.27 13.82
N SER A 51 8.92 3.18 12.95
CA SER A 51 8.42 2.84 11.61
C SER A 51 7.33 1.76 11.67
N GLU A 52 7.14 0.98 10.60
CA GLU A 52 6.24 -0.17 10.58
C GLU A 52 6.87 -1.39 11.27
N ILE A 53 6.06 -2.14 12.03
CA ILE A 53 6.45 -3.37 12.74
C ILE A 53 5.44 -4.47 12.40
N ASP A 54 5.92 -5.65 11.98
CA ASP A 54 5.11 -6.86 11.83
C ASP A 54 5.20 -7.69 13.12
N ASP A 55 4.18 -7.75 13.98
CA ASP A 55 2.82 -7.17 13.86
C ASP A 55 2.48 -6.34 15.10
N LYS A 56 2.77 -6.91 16.28
CA LYS A 56 2.47 -6.32 17.57
C LYS A 56 3.75 -5.94 18.26
N ASP A 57 3.72 -4.88 19.05
CA ASP A 57 4.87 -4.44 19.81
C ASP A 57 4.53 -3.88 21.20
N ARG A 58 5.52 -3.94 22.08
CA ARG A 58 5.55 -3.22 23.37
C ARG A 58 6.92 -2.60 23.53
N SER A 59 6.95 -1.32 23.83
CA SER A 59 8.16 -0.51 23.83
C SER A 59 8.43 0.09 25.22
N TYR A 60 9.69 0.07 25.62
CA TYR A 60 10.16 0.57 26.90
C TYR A 60 11.42 1.43 26.73
N VAL A 61 11.54 2.47 27.55
CA VAL A 61 12.73 3.34 27.63
C VAL A 61 13.19 3.40 29.07
N ASN A 62 14.44 3.02 29.33
CA ASN A 62 15.03 2.92 30.68
C ASN A 62 14.17 2.09 31.67
N GLY A 63 13.45 1.09 31.16
CA GLY A 63 12.54 0.25 31.96
C GLY A 63 11.11 0.80 32.12
N HIS A 64 10.85 2.03 31.69
CA HIS A 64 9.51 2.61 31.69
C HIS A 64 8.76 2.25 30.41
N PHE A 65 7.50 1.83 30.53
CA PHE A 65 6.62 1.58 29.39
C PHE A 65 6.29 2.89 28.67
N VAL A 66 6.49 2.93 27.34
CA VAL A 66 6.21 4.13 26.52
C VAL A 66 5.10 3.93 25.50
N GLY A 67 4.75 2.70 25.16
CA GLY A 67 3.67 2.43 24.22
C GLY A 67 3.60 0.98 23.75
N ALA A 68 2.44 0.61 23.19
CA ALA A 68 2.20 -0.70 22.62
C ALA A 68 1.17 -0.61 21.48
N THR A 69 1.23 -1.57 20.57
CA THR A 69 0.21 -1.77 19.54
C THR A 69 -0.15 -3.25 19.43
N GLY A 70 -1.45 -3.51 19.45
CA GLY A 70 -2.05 -4.83 19.38
C GLY A 70 -1.91 -5.65 20.67
N ASP A 71 -2.65 -6.76 20.72
CA ASP A 71 -2.65 -7.67 21.86
C ASP A 71 -1.73 -8.88 21.61
N PHE A 72 -0.72 -9.05 22.46
CA PHE A 72 0.22 -10.18 22.40
C PHE A 72 -0.44 -11.53 22.67
N ASN A 73 -1.56 -11.55 23.40
CA ASN A 73 -2.30 -12.78 23.68
C ASN A 73 -3.14 -13.25 22.49
N ASN A 74 -3.37 -12.38 21.52
CA ASN A 74 -4.15 -12.68 20.33
C ASN A 74 -3.23 -13.14 19.20
N SER A 75 -3.52 -14.31 18.61
CA SER A 75 -2.77 -14.92 17.51
C SER A 75 -3.08 -14.33 16.13
N ASP A 76 -4.11 -13.50 16.01
CA ASP A 76 -4.51 -12.86 14.77
C ASP A 76 -3.68 -11.60 14.46
N ALA A 77 -3.60 -11.29 13.16
CA ALA A 77 -2.97 -10.08 12.65
C ALA A 77 -3.74 -8.82 13.06
N GLN A 78 -3.04 -7.78 13.50
CA GLN A 78 -3.65 -6.58 14.06
C GLN A 78 -3.11 -5.26 13.51
N ALA A 79 -1.84 -5.16 13.10
CA ALA A 79 -1.21 -3.87 12.82
C ALA A 79 0.11 -3.92 12.01
N TYR A 80 0.33 -4.93 11.16
CA TYR A 80 1.62 -5.18 10.50
C TYR A 80 2.10 -4.09 9.53
N ASP A 81 1.21 -3.21 9.09
CA ASP A 81 1.50 -2.06 8.21
C ASP A 81 1.15 -0.71 8.86
N ARG A 82 1.02 -0.69 10.19
CA ARG A 82 0.84 0.56 10.96
C ARG A 82 2.21 1.11 11.33
N THR A 83 2.39 2.43 11.26
CA THR A 83 3.58 3.11 11.79
C THR A 83 3.45 3.29 13.31
N ARG A 84 4.54 3.10 14.05
CA ARG A 84 4.61 3.28 15.51
C ARG A 84 5.30 4.59 15.87
N VAL A 85 4.56 5.47 16.54
CA VAL A 85 5.11 6.71 17.13
C VAL A 85 4.59 6.79 18.56
N TYR A 86 5.47 6.64 19.54
CA TYR A 86 5.12 6.68 20.96
C TYR A 86 5.73 7.90 21.62
N SER A 87 4.88 8.78 22.16
CA SER A 87 5.32 9.96 22.89
C SER A 87 5.41 9.69 24.39
N PHE A 88 6.44 10.23 25.01
CA PHE A 88 6.67 10.13 26.45
C PHE A 88 7.37 11.39 26.98
N ASN A 89 7.27 11.61 28.28
CA ASN A 89 7.92 12.73 28.96
C ASN A 89 9.44 12.48 29.05
N SER A 90 10.24 13.52 28.85
CA SER A 90 11.70 13.42 28.90
C SER A 90 12.26 13.09 30.29
N ASN A 91 11.45 13.15 31.35
CA ASN A 91 11.84 12.80 32.71
C ASN A 91 12.34 11.36 32.90
N ILE A 92 11.98 10.42 32.02
CA ILE A 92 12.50 9.04 32.06
C ILE A 92 13.88 8.90 31.40
N LEU A 93 14.34 9.92 30.68
CA LEU A 93 15.66 9.96 30.05
C LEU A 93 16.74 10.42 31.03
N LYS A 94 17.98 10.01 30.75
CA LYS A 94 19.16 10.33 31.55
C LYS A 94 20.24 10.93 30.65
N LYS A 95 21.08 11.80 31.20
CA LYS A 95 22.32 12.21 30.53
C LYS A 95 23.23 10.99 30.40
N GLY A 96 23.81 10.79 29.22
CA GLY A 96 24.59 9.59 28.89
C GLY A 96 23.74 8.46 28.31
N ASN A 97 23.95 7.24 28.77
CA ASN A 97 23.35 6.04 28.19
C ASN A 97 21.87 5.90 28.55
N ASN A 98 21.05 5.66 27.53
CA ASN A 98 19.63 5.33 27.65
C ASN A 98 19.37 4.04 26.87
N VAL A 99 18.53 3.19 27.44
CA VAL A 99 18.24 1.85 26.91
C VAL A 99 16.82 1.82 26.37
N ILE A 100 16.68 1.44 25.10
CA ILE A 100 15.40 1.23 24.44
C ILE A 100 15.22 -0.26 24.23
N ILE A 101 14.09 -0.79 24.70
CA ILE A 101 13.66 -2.17 24.48
C ILE A 101 12.38 -2.17 23.66
N VAL A 102 12.35 -2.94 22.58
CA VAL A 102 11.15 -3.18 21.78
C VAL A 102 10.93 -4.69 21.72
N GLN A 103 9.83 -5.14 22.30
CA GLN A 103 9.39 -6.53 22.15
C GLN A 103 8.42 -6.59 20.98
N VAL A 104 8.62 -7.54 20.08
CA VAL A 104 7.81 -7.72 18.87
C VAL A 104 7.28 -9.14 18.81
N ALA A 105 5.97 -9.27 18.64
CA ALA A 105 5.30 -10.53 18.34
C ALA A 105 4.77 -10.46 16.90
N GLY A 106 5.34 -11.25 16.02
CA GLY A 106 4.99 -11.23 14.60
C GLY A 106 3.77 -12.06 14.25
N TYR A 107 3.24 -11.79 13.06
CA TYR A 107 2.22 -12.62 12.43
C TYR A 107 2.71 -13.23 11.11
N SER A 108 3.55 -12.50 10.36
CA SER A 108 3.91 -12.69 8.93
C SER A 108 3.57 -14.02 8.26
N LEU A 109 2.87 -13.89 7.13
CA LEU A 109 2.51 -14.97 6.21
C LEU A 109 3.72 -15.54 5.44
N ASN A 110 4.85 -14.82 5.40
CA ASN A 110 6.03 -15.17 4.59
C ASN A 110 7.27 -15.47 5.46
N SER A 111 7.08 -15.83 6.73
CA SER A 111 8.11 -16.27 7.68
C SER A 111 9.13 -15.20 8.13
N ALA A 112 9.14 -14.02 7.51
CA ALA A 112 9.94 -12.87 7.94
C ALA A 112 9.02 -11.82 8.60
N TRP A 113 9.22 -11.59 9.90
CA TRP A 113 8.51 -10.61 10.72
C TRP A 113 9.48 -9.95 11.70
N GLY A 114 9.07 -8.85 12.35
CA GLY A 114 9.96 -8.03 13.16
C GLY A 114 9.88 -6.56 12.79
N MET A 115 10.89 -5.80 13.21
CA MET A 115 11.02 -4.38 12.86
C MET A 115 11.45 -4.23 11.39
N ILE A 116 10.82 -3.28 10.70
CA ILE A 116 11.17 -2.94 9.32
C ILE A 116 12.17 -1.77 9.38
N ASN A 117 13.41 -2.00 8.95
CA ASN A 117 14.47 -0.98 8.97
C ASN A 117 14.28 0.03 7.83
N GLU A 118 13.23 0.85 7.93
CA GLU A 118 13.12 2.07 7.14
C GLU A 118 13.86 3.21 7.85
N ARG A 119 13.27 3.81 8.89
CA ARG A 119 13.87 4.90 9.68
C ARG A 119 13.33 4.91 11.11
N THR A 120 14.03 4.24 12.02
CA THR A 120 13.72 4.31 13.46
C THR A 120 14.58 5.38 14.12
N TYR A 121 13.96 6.27 14.88
CA TYR A 121 14.65 7.38 15.52
C TYR A 121 13.87 7.92 16.71
N ILE A 122 14.58 8.66 17.55
CA ILE A 122 14.05 9.34 18.73
C ILE A 122 14.29 10.84 18.53
N GLY A 123 13.32 11.66 18.92
CA GLY A 123 13.39 13.11 18.71
C GLY A 123 12.27 13.85 19.42
N ILE A 124 12.24 15.17 19.27
CA ILE A 124 11.20 16.00 19.87
C ILE A 124 9.84 15.57 19.32
N ALA A 125 8.87 15.33 20.21
CA ALA A 125 7.59 14.74 19.82
C ALA A 125 6.85 15.59 18.78
N THR A 126 6.83 16.91 18.95
CA THR A 126 6.14 17.85 18.06
C THR A 126 6.68 17.82 16.63
N GLU A 127 8.00 17.70 16.47
CA GLU A 127 8.66 17.57 15.17
C GLU A 127 8.29 16.25 14.50
N ILE A 128 8.38 15.14 15.23
CA ILE A 128 8.05 13.80 14.73
C ILE A 128 6.59 13.72 14.27
N PHE A 129 5.65 14.22 15.09
CA PHE A 129 4.24 14.23 14.70
C PHE A 129 3.97 15.19 13.54
N SER A 130 4.60 16.37 13.50
CA SER A 130 4.47 17.29 12.37
C SER A 130 4.91 16.62 11.06
N ASP A 131 6.05 15.93 11.04
CA ASP A 131 6.55 15.24 9.85
C ASP A 131 5.65 14.06 9.45
N TYR A 132 5.15 13.32 10.45
CA TYR A 132 4.18 12.26 10.26
C TYR A 132 2.89 12.78 9.58
N TYR A 133 2.30 13.87 10.07
CA TYR A 133 1.08 14.43 9.49
C TYR A 133 1.32 15.11 8.13
N ARG A 134 2.39 15.88 7.96
CA ARG A 134 2.73 16.57 6.69
C ARG A 134 2.84 15.61 5.52
N THR A 135 3.42 14.43 5.75
CA THR A 135 3.57 13.39 4.71
C THR A 135 2.21 12.84 4.25
N ASN A 136 1.21 12.79 5.13
CA ASN A 136 -0.13 12.31 4.79
C ASN A 136 -0.97 13.40 4.08
N VAL A 137 -0.74 14.69 4.33
CA VAL A 137 -1.52 15.79 3.73
C VAL A 137 -1.40 15.83 2.20
N SER A 138 -0.19 15.68 1.66
CA SER A 138 0.02 15.70 0.19
C SER A 138 -0.72 14.57 -0.51
N GLN A 139 -0.80 13.39 0.12
CA GLN A 139 -1.53 12.24 -0.39
C GLN A 139 -3.04 12.54 -0.43
N ILE A 140 -3.59 13.17 0.61
CA ILE A 140 -5.00 13.55 0.68
C ILE A 140 -5.38 14.53 -0.44
N VAL A 141 -4.51 15.49 -0.77
CA VAL A 141 -4.77 16.42 -1.89
C VAL A 141 -4.96 15.67 -3.21
N PHE A 142 -4.09 14.70 -3.52
CA PHE A 142 -4.26 13.87 -4.72
C PHE A 142 -5.54 13.03 -4.69
N LEU A 143 -5.90 12.48 -3.52
CA LEU A 143 -7.14 11.72 -3.35
C LEU A 143 -8.38 12.57 -3.63
N ILE A 144 -8.41 13.83 -3.20
CA ILE A 144 -9.53 14.76 -3.47
C ILE A 144 -9.68 15.00 -4.98
N VAL A 145 -8.57 15.18 -5.70
CA VAL A 145 -8.61 15.37 -7.17
C VAL A 145 -9.15 14.12 -7.85
N TYR A 146 -8.64 12.94 -7.50
CA TYR A 146 -9.11 11.68 -8.08
C TYR A 146 -10.57 11.39 -7.76
N LEU A 147 -11.02 11.73 -6.55
CA LEU A 147 -12.41 11.58 -6.15
C LEU A 147 -13.31 12.50 -6.98
N THR A 148 -12.89 13.74 -7.20
CA THR A 148 -13.62 14.71 -8.02
C THR A 148 -13.76 14.19 -9.46
N VAL A 149 -12.67 13.69 -10.05
CA VAL A 149 -12.67 13.07 -11.38
C VAL A 149 -13.60 11.85 -11.43
N GLY A 150 -13.48 10.94 -10.44
CA GLY A 150 -14.31 9.72 -10.39
C GLY A 150 -15.80 10.01 -10.26
N VAL A 151 -16.17 10.92 -9.35
CA VAL A 151 -17.56 11.36 -9.16
C VAL A 151 -18.10 12.03 -10.42
N TYR A 152 -17.31 12.89 -11.07
CA TYR A 152 -17.70 13.54 -12.32
C TYR A 152 -18.05 12.53 -13.42
N PHE A 153 -17.20 11.52 -13.64
CA PHE A 153 -17.48 10.51 -14.68
C PHE A 153 -18.64 9.57 -14.33
N LEU A 154 -18.84 9.25 -13.05
CA LEU A 154 -20.05 8.53 -12.64
C LEU A 154 -21.31 9.38 -12.86
N PHE A 155 -21.28 10.68 -12.55
CA PHE A 155 -22.37 11.60 -12.84
C PHE A 155 -22.69 11.64 -14.34
N LEU A 156 -21.68 11.75 -15.20
CA LEU A 156 -21.86 11.67 -16.66
C LEU A 156 -22.50 10.35 -17.09
N PHE A 157 -22.08 9.22 -16.51
CA PHE A 157 -22.69 7.93 -16.80
C PHE A 157 -24.17 7.87 -16.40
N PHE A 158 -24.54 8.38 -15.22
CA PHE A 158 -25.94 8.36 -14.79
C PHE A 158 -26.85 9.17 -15.74
N ASN A 159 -26.32 10.25 -16.31
CA ASN A 159 -27.03 11.05 -17.31
C ASN A 159 -27.03 10.37 -18.69
N ARG A 160 -26.01 9.57 -19.02
CA ARG A 160 -25.85 8.87 -20.31
C ARG A 160 -25.47 7.41 -20.13
N LYS A 161 -26.45 6.58 -19.74
CA LYS A 161 -26.26 5.15 -19.45
C LYS A 161 -25.72 4.31 -20.62
N ARG A 162 -25.67 4.85 -21.85
CA ARG A 162 -25.10 4.19 -23.04
C ARG A 162 -23.56 4.26 -23.10
N GLU A 163 -22.94 5.21 -22.40
CA GLU A 163 -21.50 5.44 -22.41
C GLU A 163 -20.84 4.68 -21.24
N LEU A 164 -20.72 3.36 -21.39
CA LEU A 164 -20.17 2.46 -20.35
C LEU A 164 -18.70 2.75 -20.00
N GLU A 165 -17.94 3.36 -20.92
CA GLU A 165 -16.58 3.83 -20.64
C GLU A 165 -16.52 4.78 -19.42
N ASN A 166 -17.52 5.66 -19.26
CA ASN A 166 -17.62 6.58 -18.11
C ASN A 166 -17.88 5.82 -16.80
N LEU A 167 -18.69 4.76 -16.85
CA LEU A 167 -18.96 3.91 -15.68
C LEU A 167 -17.68 3.23 -15.20
N TYR A 168 -16.98 2.53 -16.11
CA TYR A 168 -15.78 1.78 -15.74
C TYR A 168 -14.66 2.71 -15.28
N PHE A 169 -14.46 3.85 -15.94
CA PHE A 169 -13.46 4.83 -15.52
C PHE A 169 -13.82 5.50 -14.19
N GLY A 170 -15.09 5.85 -13.98
CA GLY A 170 -15.56 6.43 -12.72
C GLY A 170 -15.43 5.46 -11.54
N LEU A 171 -15.87 4.21 -11.70
CA LEU A 171 -15.71 3.16 -10.69
C LEU A 171 -14.24 2.85 -10.40
N PHE A 172 -13.40 2.80 -11.45
CA PHE A 172 -11.95 2.62 -11.29
C PHE A 172 -11.35 3.77 -10.48
N SER A 173 -11.71 5.01 -10.80
CA SER A 173 -11.18 6.20 -10.12
C SER A 173 -11.60 6.26 -8.65
N ILE A 174 -12.86 5.94 -8.33
CA ILE A 174 -13.33 5.87 -6.94
C ILE A 174 -12.68 4.71 -6.20
N GLY A 175 -12.61 3.52 -6.81
CA GLY A 175 -11.92 2.39 -6.23
C GLY A 175 -10.45 2.71 -5.94
N LEU A 176 -9.78 3.42 -6.86
CA LEU A 176 -8.39 3.83 -6.71
C LEU A 176 -8.23 4.81 -5.55
N VAL A 177 -9.16 5.76 -5.37
CA VAL A 177 -9.18 6.67 -4.20
C VAL A 177 -9.26 5.87 -2.91
N ILE A 178 -10.21 4.95 -2.81
CA ILE A 178 -10.40 4.17 -1.58
C ILE A 178 -9.18 3.29 -1.31
N TYR A 179 -8.64 2.62 -2.34
CA TYR A 179 -7.44 1.82 -2.21
C TYR A 179 -6.24 2.66 -1.74
N GLN A 180 -5.97 3.79 -2.41
CA GLN A 180 -4.87 4.68 -2.05
C GLN A 180 -5.04 5.28 -0.66
N PHE A 181 -6.27 5.58 -0.23
CA PHE A 181 -6.56 5.97 1.15
C PHE A 181 -6.19 4.86 2.15
N LEU A 182 -6.56 3.60 1.86
CA LEU A 182 -6.21 2.43 2.67
C LEU A 182 -4.70 2.09 2.65
N ARG A 183 -3.90 2.74 1.80
CA ARG A 183 -2.43 2.68 1.86
C ARG A 183 -1.83 3.72 2.81
N THR A 184 -2.57 4.76 3.18
CA THR A 184 -2.10 5.80 4.13
C THR A 184 -2.15 5.31 5.57
N GLN A 185 -1.53 6.04 6.50
CA GLN A 185 -1.61 5.72 7.93
C GLN A 185 -2.90 6.24 8.58
N MET A 186 -3.57 7.23 7.95
CA MET A 186 -4.84 7.81 8.42
C MET A 186 -5.99 6.80 8.51
N LYS A 187 -5.90 5.67 7.79
CA LYS A 187 -6.88 4.57 7.87
C LYS A 187 -7.09 4.07 9.30
N TYR A 188 -6.06 4.11 10.14
CA TYR A 188 -6.12 3.64 11.53
C TYR A 188 -6.93 4.56 12.46
N GLU A 189 -7.21 5.79 12.04
CA GLU A 189 -8.09 6.71 12.76
C GLU A 189 -9.57 6.45 12.44
N LEU A 190 -9.88 5.85 11.28
CA LEU A 190 -11.26 5.57 10.84
C LEU A 190 -11.70 4.14 11.14
N PHE A 191 -10.81 3.17 11.02
CA PHE A 191 -11.13 1.75 11.19
C PHE A 191 -10.65 1.24 12.55
N SER A 192 -11.60 0.80 13.37
CA SER A 192 -11.30 0.12 14.65
C SER A 192 -10.89 -1.34 14.46
N SER A 193 -11.46 -2.02 13.47
CA SER A 193 -11.14 -3.42 13.16
C SER A 193 -10.15 -3.50 12.01
N PHE A 194 -8.93 -3.97 12.30
CA PHE A 194 -7.90 -4.26 11.30
C PHE A 194 -8.38 -5.24 10.23
N PHE A 195 -9.12 -6.27 10.62
CA PHE A 195 -9.55 -7.32 9.71
C PHE A 195 -10.53 -6.82 8.64
N ILE A 196 -11.59 -6.10 9.06
CA ILE A 196 -12.53 -5.43 8.14
C ILE A 196 -11.80 -4.47 7.20
N MET A 197 -10.90 -3.65 7.72
CA MET A 197 -10.11 -2.71 6.92
C MET A 197 -9.33 -3.45 5.82
N LYS A 198 -8.64 -4.55 6.16
CA LYS A 198 -7.90 -5.37 5.18
C LYS A 198 -8.82 -6.10 4.21
N ARG A 199 -9.99 -6.56 4.65
CA ARG A 199 -11.00 -7.16 3.76
C ARG A 199 -11.41 -6.18 2.66
N ILE A 200 -11.69 -4.93 3.04
CA ILE A 200 -12.04 -3.86 2.09
C ILE A 200 -10.86 -3.57 1.15
N GLU A 201 -9.64 -3.43 1.69
CA GLU A 201 -8.43 -3.18 0.89
C GLU A 201 -8.25 -4.24 -0.19
N TYR A 202 -8.38 -5.53 0.18
CA TYR A 202 -8.26 -6.64 -0.76
C TYR A 202 -9.38 -6.64 -1.80
N CYS A 203 -10.65 -6.52 -1.38
CA CYS A 203 -11.77 -6.52 -2.33
C CYS A 203 -11.64 -5.43 -3.39
N ILE A 204 -11.22 -4.23 -3.00
CA ILE A 204 -11.03 -3.12 -3.94
C ILE A 204 -9.88 -3.43 -4.89
N LEU A 205 -8.73 -3.88 -4.37
CA LEU A 205 -7.57 -4.23 -5.18
C LEU A 205 -7.91 -5.31 -6.23
N LEU A 206 -8.71 -6.30 -5.87
CA LEU A 206 -9.16 -7.38 -6.76
C LEU A 206 -10.02 -6.85 -7.94
N VAL A 207 -10.69 -5.71 -7.77
CA VAL A 207 -11.62 -5.15 -8.75
C VAL A 207 -10.97 -4.09 -9.65
N LEU A 208 -9.89 -3.44 -9.21
CA LEU A 208 -9.23 -2.36 -9.96
C LEU A 208 -8.72 -2.80 -11.34
N PHE A 209 -8.01 -3.93 -11.43
CA PHE A 209 -7.47 -4.41 -12.71
C PHE A 209 -8.56 -4.81 -13.72
N PRO A 210 -9.62 -5.56 -13.32
CA PRO A 210 -10.77 -5.76 -14.17
C PRO A 210 -11.42 -4.45 -14.66
N LEU A 211 -11.61 -3.45 -13.78
CA LEU A 211 -12.26 -2.19 -14.17
C LEU A 211 -11.47 -1.40 -15.21
N ILE A 212 -10.15 -1.24 -15.02
CA ILE A 212 -9.33 -0.51 -16.00
C ILE A 212 -9.25 -1.24 -17.34
N PHE A 213 -9.23 -2.58 -17.33
CA PHE A 213 -9.30 -3.38 -18.55
C PHE A 213 -10.65 -3.22 -19.26
N LEU A 214 -11.77 -3.29 -18.53
CA LEU A 214 -13.11 -3.07 -19.08
C LEU A 214 -13.26 -1.67 -19.67
N PHE A 215 -12.65 -0.66 -19.05
CA PHE A 215 -12.56 0.68 -19.62
C PHE A 215 -11.88 0.66 -21.00
N PHE A 216 -10.67 0.11 -21.14
CA PHE A 216 -10.00 0.06 -22.45
C PHE A 216 -10.78 -0.78 -23.47
N ARG A 217 -11.35 -1.91 -23.05
CA ARG A 217 -12.14 -2.82 -23.89
C ARG A 217 -13.39 -2.16 -24.46
N THR A 218 -14.04 -1.29 -23.69
CA THR A 218 -15.23 -0.55 -24.12
C THR A 218 -14.89 0.70 -24.91
N TYR A 219 -13.81 1.40 -24.53
CA TYR A 219 -13.33 2.58 -25.23
C TYR A 219 -12.89 2.26 -26.67
N PHE A 220 -12.12 1.18 -26.84
CA PHE A 220 -11.60 0.72 -28.13
C PHE A 220 -12.35 -0.53 -28.63
N ARG A 221 -13.31 -0.32 -29.54
CA ARG A 221 -14.12 -1.41 -30.11
C ARG A 221 -13.41 -2.06 -31.31
N PRO A 222 -12.95 -3.33 -31.22
CA PRO A 222 -12.27 -4.02 -32.31
C PRO A 222 -13.20 -4.20 -33.50
N SER A 223 -12.71 -3.89 -34.70
CA SER A 223 -13.47 -4.09 -35.95
C SER A 223 -13.47 -5.56 -36.43
N HIS A 224 -12.40 -6.31 -36.16
CA HIS A 224 -12.27 -7.70 -36.61
C HIS A 224 -12.98 -8.70 -35.68
N ARG A 225 -13.75 -9.62 -36.26
CA ARG A 225 -14.55 -10.63 -35.55
C ARG A 225 -13.72 -11.55 -34.65
N ILE A 226 -12.54 -11.98 -35.12
CA ILE A 226 -11.65 -12.87 -34.35
C ILE A 226 -11.07 -12.12 -33.14
N ALA A 227 -10.55 -10.91 -33.35
CA ALA A 227 -10.04 -10.07 -32.26
C ALA A 227 -11.12 -9.78 -31.21
N LYS A 228 -12.34 -9.50 -31.65
CA LYS A 228 -13.50 -9.33 -30.75
C LYS A 228 -13.75 -10.60 -29.92
N LYS A 229 -13.83 -11.79 -30.56
CA LYS A 229 -14.06 -13.06 -29.86
C LYS A 229 -12.95 -13.38 -28.86
N LEU A 230 -11.69 -13.16 -29.24
CA LEU A 230 -10.53 -13.41 -28.37
C LEU A 230 -10.58 -12.51 -27.12
N LEU A 231 -10.87 -11.23 -27.30
CA LEU A 231 -11.00 -10.28 -26.19
C LEU A 231 -12.23 -10.55 -25.32
N ASP A 232 -13.33 -11.05 -25.90
CA ASP A 232 -14.53 -11.43 -25.12
C ASP A 232 -14.25 -12.64 -24.23
N VAL A 233 -13.55 -13.66 -24.76
CA VAL A 233 -13.07 -14.82 -23.97
C VAL A 233 -12.11 -14.36 -22.88
N GLY A 234 -11.14 -13.51 -23.23
CA GLY A 234 -10.20 -12.95 -22.27
C GLY A 234 -10.87 -12.11 -21.18
N THR A 235 -11.95 -11.40 -21.50
CA THR A 235 -12.77 -10.66 -20.53
C THR A 235 -13.46 -11.62 -19.56
N GLY A 236 -14.08 -12.69 -20.07
CA GLY A 236 -14.68 -13.73 -19.23
C GLY A 236 -13.68 -14.36 -18.27
N LEU A 237 -12.47 -14.66 -18.76
CA LEU A 237 -11.39 -15.21 -17.93
C LEU A 237 -10.93 -14.23 -16.84
N VAL A 238 -10.72 -12.95 -17.15
CA VAL A 238 -10.35 -11.93 -16.15
C VAL A 238 -11.41 -11.85 -15.05
N ILE A 239 -12.69 -11.83 -15.42
CA ILE A 239 -13.80 -11.75 -14.45
C ILE A 239 -13.85 -13.01 -13.59
N ILE A 240 -13.78 -14.21 -14.17
CA ILE A 240 -13.81 -15.47 -13.42
C ILE A 240 -12.62 -15.55 -12.45
N LEU A 241 -11.41 -15.23 -12.92
CA LEU A 241 -10.21 -15.25 -12.08
C LEU A 241 -10.25 -14.21 -10.96
N ALA A 242 -10.91 -13.06 -11.17
CA ALA A 242 -11.11 -12.06 -10.12
C ALA A 242 -12.22 -12.45 -9.13
N LEU A 243 -13.29 -13.10 -9.58
CA LEU A 243 -14.41 -13.51 -8.72
C LEU A 243 -14.00 -14.55 -7.66
N ILE A 244 -13.12 -15.50 -8.01
CA ILE A 244 -12.64 -16.55 -7.08
C ILE A 244 -12.06 -15.94 -5.79
N PRO A 245 -11.01 -15.09 -5.83
CA PRO A 245 -10.46 -14.49 -4.62
C PRO A 245 -11.43 -13.51 -3.95
N ILE A 246 -12.34 -12.84 -4.68
CA ILE A 246 -13.36 -11.96 -4.08
C ILE A 246 -14.29 -12.78 -3.18
N ILE A 247 -14.76 -13.93 -3.65
CA ILE A 247 -15.62 -14.84 -2.86
C ILE A 247 -14.85 -15.33 -1.64
N VAL A 248 -13.59 -15.77 -1.82
CA VAL A 248 -12.77 -16.26 -0.71
C VAL A 248 -12.54 -15.17 0.35
N VAL A 249 -12.21 -13.94 -0.05
CA VAL A 249 -12.01 -12.81 0.88
C VAL A 249 -13.30 -12.44 1.60
N THR A 250 -14.45 -12.54 0.94
CA THR A 250 -15.75 -12.16 1.51
C THR A 250 -16.24 -13.18 2.54
N PHE A 251 -16.06 -14.48 2.28
CA PHE A 251 -16.66 -15.55 3.09
C PHE A 251 -15.69 -16.30 4.01
N SER A 252 -14.38 -16.18 3.82
CA SER A 252 -13.41 -16.77 4.75
C SER A 252 -13.06 -15.77 5.84
N ASP A 253 -12.82 -16.24 7.08
CA ASP A 253 -12.41 -15.37 8.19
C ASP A 253 -10.90 -15.34 8.45
N SER A 254 -10.10 -16.03 7.62
CA SER A 254 -8.65 -16.11 7.83
C SER A 254 -7.84 -15.44 6.71
N PRO A 255 -7.01 -14.42 7.04
CA PRO A 255 -6.09 -13.83 6.07
C PRO A 255 -5.07 -14.83 5.49
N LYS A 256 -4.79 -15.93 6.22
CA LYS A 256 -3.92 -17.03 5.76
C LYS A 256 -4.50 -17.76 4.55
N VAL A 257 -5.83 -17.79 4.44
CA VAL A 257 -6.53 -18.37 3.28
C VAL A 257 -6.62 -17.35 2.16
N TRP A 258 -6.93 -16.08 2.48
CA TRP A 258 -7.09 -15.03 1.46
C TRP A 258 -5.82 -14.77 0.67
N SER A 259 -4.67 -14.70 1.35
CA SER A 259 -3.42 -14.25 0.76
C SER A 259 -2.92 -15.16 -0.39
N PRO A 260 -2.84 -16.49 -0.22
CA PRO A 260 -2.48 -17.40 -1.31
C PRO A 260 -3.44 -17.34 -2.50
N PHE A 261 -4.75 -17.19 -2.24
CA PHE A 261 -5.74 -17.07 -3.30
C PHE A 261 -5.59 -15.77 -4.07
N ASN A 262 -5.40 -14.64 -3.39
CA ASN A 262 -5.09 -13.37 -4.04
C ASN A 262 -3.80 -13.46 -4.87
N GLN A 263 -2.73 -14.07 -4.32
CA GLN A 263 -1.47 -14.23 -5.04
C GLN A 263 -1.62 -15.08 -6.31
N ARG A 264 -2.29 -16.23 -6.22
CA ARG A 264 -2.41 -17.17 -7.34
C ARG A 264 -3.42 -16.72 -8.40
N PHE A 265 -4.61 -16.30 -7.97
CA PHE A 265 -5.71 -16.00 -8.89
C PHE A 265 -5.71 -14.55 -9.38
N ASN A 266 -5.40 -13.59 -8.52
CA ASN A 266 -5.38 -12.19 -8.91
C ASN A 266 -4.00 -11.76 -9.43
N LEU A 267 -2.95 -11.87 -8.60
CA LEU A 267 -1.62 -11.35 -8.93
C LEU A 267 -0.95 -12.12 -10.08
N LEU A 268 -1.08 -13.44 -10.13
CA LEU A 268 -0.54 -14.27 -11.22
C LEU A 268 -1.55 -14.58 -12.33
N GLY A 269 -2.84 -14.31 -12.10
CA GLY A 269 -3.93 -14.64 -13.04
C GLY A 269 -4.59 -13.40 -13.64
N ALA A 270 -5.61 -12.87 -12.95
CA ALA A 270 -6.48 -11.81 -13.47
C ALA A 270 -5.73 -10.52 -13.83
N ALA A 271 -4.84 -10.03 -12.95
CA ALA A 271 -4.13 -8.77 -13.15
C ALA A 271 -3.17 -8.78 -14.36
N PRO A 272 -2.24 -9.76 -14.52
CA PRO A 272 -1.36 -9.79 -15.69
C PRO A 272 -2.15 -10.06 -16.97
N LEU A 273 -3.19 -10.91 -16.93
CA LEU A 273 -4.06 -11.15 -18.08
C LEU A 273 -4.78 -9.87 -18.53
N ALA A 274 -5.32 -9.09 -17.58
CA ALA A 274 -5.96 -7.80 -17.84
C ALA A 274 -4.97 -6.77 -18.38
N LEU A 275 -3.76 -6.71 -17.81
CA LEU A 275 -2.71 -5.79 -18.26
C LEU A 275 -2.22 -6.13 -19.67
N ILE A 276 -1.91 -7.39 -19.95
CA ILE A 276 -1.45 -7.85 -21.27
C ILE A 276 -2.50 -7.54 -22.32
N GLN A 277 -3.78 -7.86 -22.07
CA GLN A 277 -4.85 -7.53 -23.02
C GLN A 277 -5.00 -6.02 -23.22
N SER A 278 -4.89 -5.22 -22.15
CA SER A 278 -4.91 -3.76 -22.23
C SER A 278 -3.77 -3.23 -23.10
N LEU A 279 -2.54 -3.74 -22.90
CA LEU A 279 -1.37 -3.38 -23.69
C LEU A 279 -1.52 -3.79 -25.16
N ILE A 280 -2.09 -4.97 -25.45
CA ILE A 280 -2.36 -5.42 -26.82
C ILE A 280 -3.35 -4.46 -27.50
N ILE A 281 -4.45 -4.11 -26.83
CA ILE A 281 -5.45 -3.16 -27.35
C ILE A 281 -4.77 -1.81 -27.63
N LEU A 282 -4.11 -1.23 -26.63
CA LEU A 282 -3.48 0.09 -26.75
C LEU A 282 -2.40 0.11 -27.83
N SER A 283 -1.57 -0.93 -27.92
CA SER A 283 -0.52 -1.04 -28.93
C SER A 283 -1.12 -1.15 -30.33
N TYR A 284 -2.13 -2.00 -30.54
CA TYR A 284 -2.79 -2.15 -31.83
C TYR A 284 -3.37 -0.82 -32.35
N TYR A 285 -4.08 -0.07 -31.49
CA TYR A 285 -4.63 1.23 -31.88
C TYR A 285 -3.56 2.32 -32.00
N SER A 286 -2.46 2.21 -31.26
CA SER A 286 -1.30 3.10 -31.41
C SER A 286 -0.62 2.91 -32.76
N PHE A 287 -0.47 1.66 -33.24
CA PHE A 287 0.02 1.38 -34.60
C PHE A 287 -0.90 1.93 -35.69
N LYS A 288 -2.21 2.02 -35.42
CA LYS A 288 -3.19 2.72 -36.27
C LYS A 288 -3.15 4.24 -36.14
N LYS A 289 -2.14 4.81 -35.46
CA LYS A 289 -1.96 6.25 -35.24
C LYS A 289 -3.14 6.92 -34.52
N ASN A 290 -3.89 6.19 -33.70
CA ASN A 290 -4.93 6.78 -32.87
C ASN A 290 -4.29 7.58 -31.73
N ARG A 291 -4.53 8.90 -31.70
CA ARG A 291 -3.91 9.81 -30.72
C ARG A 291 -4.25 9.44 -29.27
N ASP A 292 -5.50 9.05 -29.01
CA ASP A 292 -5.95 8.68 -27.67
C ASP A 292 -5.22 7.42 -27.19
N ALA A 293 -5.09 6.41 -28.06
CA ALA A 293 -4.36 5.18 -27.74
C ALA A 293 -2.89 5.43 -27.42
N ILE A 294 -2.21 6.30 -28.18
CA ILE A 294 -0.81 6.67 -27.96
C ILE A 294 -0.66 7.37 -26.61
N LEU A 295 -1.53 8.32 -26.29
CA LEU A 295 -1.51 9.02 -25.00
C LEU A 295 -1.76 8.04 -23.84
N MET A 296 -2.80 7.21 -23.91
CA MET A 296 -3.09 6.19 -22.90
C MET A 296 -1.92 5.21 -22.71
N LEU A 297 -1.33 4.72 -23.81
CA LEU A 297 -0.19 3.80 -23.77
C LEU A 297 1.04 4.45 -23.13
N SER A 298 1.35 5.69 -23.50
CA SER A 298 2.45 6.45 -22.91
C SER A 298 2.28 6.63 -21.40
N GLY A 299 1.06 6.88 -20.93
CA GLY A 299 0.73 6.95 -19.51
C GLY A 299 0.93 5.63 -18.78
N VAL A 300 0.47 4.49 -19.35
CA VAL A 300 0.69 3.16 -18.77
C VAL A 300 2.19 2.82 -18.69
N ILE A 301 2.95 3.09 -19.75
CA ILE A 301 4.41 2.86 -19.77
C ILE A 301 5.11 3.72 -18.72
N THR A 302 4.70 4.99 -18.59
CA THR A 302 5.24 5.91 -17.58
C THR A 302 4.99 5.39 -16.17
N ILE A 303 3.76 4.94 -15.86
CA ILE A 303 3.44 4.33 -14.56
C ILE A 303 4.34 3.12 -14.30
N ILE A 304 4.42 2.17 -15.25
CA ILE A 304 5.24 0.97 -15.09
C ILE A 304 6.71 1.35 -14.83
N GLY A 305 7.25 2.32 -15.59
CA GLY A 305 8.60 2.83 -15.39
C GLY A 305 8.82 3.41 -13.98
N THR A 306 7.89 4.24 -13.50
CA THR A 306 8.00 4.79 -12.14
C THR A 306 7.86 3.74 -11.04
N ILE A 307 7.04 2.70 -11.22
CA ILE A 307 6.94 1.59 -10.26
C ILE A 307 8.27 0.82 -10.18
N VAL A 308 8.93 0.60 -11.32
CA VAL A 308 10.27 -0.03 -11.34
C VAL A 308 11.29 0.85 -10.61
N ILE A 309 11.30 2.16 -10.86
CA ILE A 309 12.20 3.10 -10.18
C ILE A 309 11.95 3.11 -8.67
N ASP A 310 10.68 3.20 -8.24
CA ASP A 310 10.30 3.19 -6.83
C ASP A 310 10.69 1.88 -6.15
N SER A 311 10.56 0.74 -6.86
CA SER A 311 11.01 -0.56 -6.36
C SER A 311 12.52 -0.61 -6.16
N LEU A 312 13.30 -0.12 -7.14
CA LEU A 312 14.76 -0.03 -7.02
C LEU A 312 15.19 0.89 -5.87
N SER A 313 14.45 2.00 -5.65
CA SER A 313 14.72 2.88 -4.53
C SER A 313 14.39 2.23 -3.18
N THR A 314 13.31 1.45 -3.11
CA THR A 314 12.95 0.67 -1.93
C THR A 314 14.02 -0.36 -1.56
N TYR A 315 14.68 -0.95 -2.55
CA TYR A 315 15.83 -1.84 -2.34
C TYR A 315 17.17 -1.11 -2.14
N ALA A 316 17.15 0.21 -1.94
CA ALA A 316 18.32 1.06 -1.73
C ALA A 316 19.36 1.01 -2.87
N VAL A 317 18.96 0.61 -4.09
CA VAL A 317 19.83 0.63 -5.27
C VAL A 317 20.00 2.07 -5.77
N ILE A 318 18.95 2.88 -5.65
CA ILE A 318 18.90 4.27 -6.12
C ILE A 318 18.26 5.16 -5.05
N ASN A 319 18.79 6.37 -4.84
CA ASN A 319 18.23 7.33 -3.89
C ASN A 319 17.36 8.38 -4.63
N LEU A 320 16.12 8.01 -4.93
CA LEU A 320 15.12 8.89 -5.54
C LEU A 320 13.86 8.94 -4.68
N PRO A 321 13.16 10.09 -4.62
CA PRO A 321 11.85 10.14 -3.98
C PRO A 321 10.85 9.23 -4.73
N ARG A 322 9.79 8.77 -4.06
CA ARG A 322 8.74 7.96 -4.70
C ARG A 322 8.05 8.77 -5.81
N LEU A 323 8.15 8.31 -7.05
CA LEU A 323 7.66 8.99 -8.26
C LEU A 323 6.29 8.48 -8.72
N SER A 324 5.91 7.25 -8.36
CA SER A 324 4.67 6.62 -8.84
C SER A 324 3.42 7.46 -8.55
N GLY A 325 3.34 8.12 -7.40
CA GLY A 325 2.22 9.00 -7.05
C GLY A 325 1.94 10.10 -8.08
N TYR A 326 3.01 10.74 -8.59
CA TYR A 326 2.90 11.79 -9.61
C TYR A 326 2.56 11.21 -10.99
N ALA A 327 3.10 10.04 -11.33
CA ALA A 327 2.77 9.35 -12.58
C ALA A 327 1.30 8.94 -12.64
N PHE A 328 0.77 8.39 -11.53
CA PHE A 328 -0.66 8.10 -11.40
C PHE A 328 -1.51 9.37 -11.56
N PHE A 329 -1.09 10.50 -10.98
CA PHE A 329 -1.80 11.77 -11.13
C PHE A 329 -1.94 12.19 -12.60
N LEU A 330 -0.81 12.24 -13.30
CA LEU A 330 -0.78 12.61 -14.72
C LEU A 330 -1.57 11.63 -15.59
N PHE A 331 -1.56 10.35 -15.25
CA PHE A 331 -2.34 9.33 -15.95
C PHE A 331 -3.85 9.54 -15.79
N ILE A 332 -4.34 9.72 -14.56
CA ILE A 332 -5.76 9.96 -14.30
C ILE A 332 -6.23 11.24 -14.99
N MET A 333 -5.43 12.32 -14.90
CA MET A 333 -5.76 13.58 -15.58
C MET A 333 -5.76 13.43 -17.10
N SER A 334 -4.81 12.69 -17.68
CA SER A 334 -4.78 12.48 -19.13
C SER A 334 -6.00 11.67 -19.60
N LEU A 335 -6.40 10.62 -18.88
CA LEU A 335 -7.63 9.89 -19.16
C LEU A 335 -8.87 10.79 -19.05
N ALA A 336 -8.97 11.59 -17.99
CA ALA A 336 -10.08 12.52 -17.81
C ALA A 336 -10.21 13.49 -18.99
N VAL A 337 -9.10 14.07 -19.45
CA VAL A 337 -9.07 14.97 -20.62
C VAL A 337 -9.46 14.23 -21.91
N ILE A 338 -9.00 13.00 -22.09
CA ILE A 338 -9.35 12.19 -23.27
C ILE A 338 -10.85 11.90 -23.32
N LEU A 339 -11.45 11.44 -22.22
CA LEU A 339 -12.90 11.21 -22.18
C LEU A 339 -13.69 12.51 -22.35
N ALA A 340 -13.27 13.61 -21.72
CA ALA A 340 -13.93 14.91 -21.85
C ALA A 340 -13.92 15.41 -23.31
N ASN A 341 -12.77 15.30 -24.00
CA ASN A 341 -12.66 15.68 -25.41
C ASN A 341 -13.52 14.81 -26.32
N ARG A 342 -13.63 13.51 -26.02
CA ARG A 342 -14.51 12.60 -26.76
C ARG A 342 -15.98 12.96 -26.56
N PHE A 343 -16.37 13.38 -25.36
CA PHE A 343 -17.72 13.85 -25.05
C PHE A 343 -18.10 15.10 -25.86
N VAL A 344 -17.16 16.03 -26.09
CA VAL A 344 -17.41 17.24 -26.90
C VAL A 344 -17.50 16.94 -28.40
N ARG A 345 -16.87 15.86 -28.88
CA ARG A 345 -16.87 15.48 -30.30
C ARG A 345 -18.09 14.66 -30.73
N LEU A 346 -18.87 14.14 -29.77
CA LEU A 346 -20.09 13.36 -29.97
C LEU A 346 -21.31 14.27 -29.78
#